data_AF-A0A355EXW7-F1
#
_entry.id   AF-A0A355EXW7-F1
#
_cell.length_a   1.000
_cell.length_b   1.000
_cell.length_c   1.000
_cell.angle_alpha   90.00
_cell.angle_beta   90.00
_cell.angle_gamma   90.00
#
_symmetry.space_group_name_H-M   'P 1'
#
loop_
_entity.id
_entity.type
_entity.pdbx_description
1 polymer ?
#
loop_
_entity_poly.entity_id
_entity_poly.type
_entity_poly.pdbx_seq_one_letter_code
_entity_poly.pdbx_strand_id
1 'polypeptide(L)'
;IEPGEIEAALRLHPALRDAVVDARGLGEKGDGKRLLAWIVPHEGSEAPGAAELRAFLRDRLPEPLVPAGFVPVAALPLTPSGKVDRRSLAEPAEARPDNVAYAEPQSGLERTIAEIYRDLLRIARIGLHDNFFDLGGHSLLIVRAHQKLKEALGKEIPVLDLFRFPTVAALARHLGGEETGSLQKVQGLAEQQRAAQQRQKAAMERLRRPGGPVRR
;
A
#
# COMPACT_ATOMS: atom_id res chain seq x y z
N ILE A 1 -2.28 10.14 22.54
CA ILE A 1 -1.10 9.82 21.71
C ILE A 1 0.03 10.67 22.23
N GLU A 2 1.14 10.05 22.64
CA GLU A 2 2.33 10.78 23.08
C GLU A 2 3.30 10.91 21.90
N PRO A 3 3.48 12.11 21.32
CA PRO A 3 4.37 12.29 20.17
C PRO A 3 5.81 11.87 20.47
N GLY A 4 6.25 12.01 21.73
CA GLY A 4 7.62 11.71 22.15
C GLY A 4 8.05 10.25 21.95
N GLU A 5 7.14 9.29 22.11
CA GLU A 5 7.44 7.87 21.88
C GLU A 5 7.73 7.59 20.40
N ILE A 6 6.92 8.17 19.52
CA ILE A 6 7.04 8.03 18.07
C ILE A 6 8.33 8.72 17.58
N GLU A 7 8.61 9.93 18.10
CA GLU A 7 9.84 10.65 17.83
C GLU A 7 11.08 9.85 18.27
N ALA A 8 11.06 9.28 19.48
CA ALA A 8 12.15 8.46 19.99
C ALA A 8 12.37 7.22 19.11
N ALA A 9 11.30 6.54 18.69
CA ALA A 9 11.39 5.41 17.77
C ALA A 9 12.00 5.83 16.43
N LEU A 10 11.54 6.93 15.83
CA LEU A 10 12.07 7.43 14.55
C LEU A 10 13.57 7.77 14.62
N ARG A 11 14.05 8.34 15.74
CA ARG A 11 15.48 8.64 15.95
C ARG A 11 16.37 7.40 16.04
N LEU A 12 15.81 6.20 16.18
CA LEU A 12 16.56 4.94 16.09
C LEU A 12 16.80 4.49 14.65
N HIS A 13 16.15 5.11 13.66
CA HIS A 13 16.36 4.76 12.26
C HIS A 13 17.75 5.21 11.80
N PRO A 14 18.59 4.34 11.20
CA PRO A 14 20.00 4.65 10.89
C PRO A 14 20.20 5.85 9.97
N ALA A 15 19.22 6.14 9.12
CA ALA A 15 19.26 7.24 8.16
C ALA A 15 18.76 8.58 8.72
N LEU A 16 18.16 8.61 9.92
CA LEU A 16 17.54 9.81 10.49
C LEU A 16 18.40 10.40 11.61
N ARG A 17 18.69 11.70 11.49
CA ARG A 17 19.34 12.51 12.52
C ARG A 17 18.35 12.95 13.60
N ASP A 18 17.15 13.38 13.19
CA ASP A 18 16.13 13.88 14.11
C ASP A 18 14.71 13.69 13.54
N ALA A 19 13.71 13.74 14.41
CA ALA A 19 12.31 13.67 14.04
C ALA A 19 11.41 14.41 15.04
N VAL A 20 10.34 15.02 14.53
CA VAL A 20 9.25 15.62 15.33
C VAL A 20 7.93 15.11 14.83
N VAL A 21 7.02 14.77 15.75
CA VAL A 21 5.68 14.30 15.43
C VAL A 21 4.65 15.30 15.92
N ASP A 22 3.66 15.58 15.08
CA ASP A 22 2.56 16.48 15.42
C ASP A 22 1.25 15.99 14.81
N ALA A 23 0.14 16.28 15.50
CA ALA A 23 -1.19 15.90 15.05
C ALA A 23 -1.83 17.07 14.27
N ARG A 24 -1.90 16.95 12.94
CA ARG A 24 -2.50 17.95 12.04
C ARG A 24 -3.90 17.57 11.60
N GLY A 25 -4.85 18.52 11.64
CA GLY A 25 -6.22 18.33 11.13
C GLY A 25 -6.36 18.74 9.67
N LEU A 26 -7.26 18.09 8.93
CA LEU A 26 -7.74 18.57 7.63
C LEU A 26 -9.06 19.33 7.85
N GLY A 27 -8.98 20.64 8.08
CA GLY A 27 -10.15 21.55 8.07
C GLY A 27 -10.59 22.15 9.42
N GLU A 28 -11.47 23.15 9.35
CA GLU A 28 -11.91 24.00 10.47
C GLU A 28 -12.66 23.28 11.60
N LYS A 29 -13.20 22.08 11.37
CA LYS A 29 -14.04 21.35 12.34
C LYS A 29 -13.34 20.25 13.13
N GLY A 30 -12.01 20.09 13.00
CA GLY A 30 -11.22 19.22 13.90
C GLY A 30 -11.44 17.71 13.78
N ASP A 31 -12.42 17.24 13.00
CA ASP A 31 -12.59 15.84 12.64
C ASP A 31 -11.50 15.40 11.65
N GLY A 32 -10.63 14.47 12.07
CA GLY A 32 -9.57 13.91 11.22
C GLY A 32 -8.15 14.40 11.51
N LYS A 33 -7.79 14.60 12.78
CA LYS A 33 -6.38 14.80 13.16
C LYS A 33 -5.56 13.57 12.77
N ARG A 34 -4.54 13.77 11.93
CA ARG A 34 -3.57 12.75 11.50
C ARG A 34 -2.21 13.05 12.10
N LEU A 35 -1.49 12.00 12.48
CA LEU A 35 -0.10 12.12 12.90
C LEU A 35 0.78 12.33 11.66
N LEU A 36 1.59 13.37 11.68
CA LEU A 36 2.63 13.63 10.69
C LEU A 36 3.98 13.65 11.39
N ALA A 37 4.99 13.11 10.72
CA ALA A 37 6.36 13.12 11.20
C ALA A 37 7.23 13.97 10.27
N TRP A 38 7.86 15.01 10.80
CA TRP A 38 8.91 15.74 10.12
C TRP A 38 10.23 15.08 10.45
N ILE A 39 10.90 14.59 9.41
CA ILE A 39 12.12 13.80 9.56
C ILE A 39 13.31 14.57 9.00
N VAL A 40 14.44 14.47 9.68
CA VAL A 40 15.69 15.07 9.25
C VAL A 40 16.66 13.94 8.95
N PRO A 41 16.98 13.66 7.68
CA PRO A 41 18.01 12.70 7.32
C PRO A 41 19.39 13.13 7.81
N HIS A 42 20.32 12.18 7.90
CA HIS A 42 21.75 12.52 8.03
C HIS A 42 22.24 13.29 6.81
N GLU A 43 23.24 14.16 7.02
CA GLU A 43 23.86 14.91 5.93
C GLU A 43 24.52 13.95 4.93
N GLY A 44 24.18 14.10 3.65
CA GLY A 44 24.65 13.20 2.59
C GLY A 44 23.87 11.89 2.44
N SER A 45 22.88 11.61 3.30
CA SER A 45 21.99 10.46 3.18
C SER A 45 20.70 10.84 2.45
N GLU A 46 20.19 9.91 1.63
CA GLU A 46 18.85 10.02 1.06
C GLU A 46 17.79 9.84 2.16
N ALA A 47 16.67 10.57 2.05
CA ALA A 47 15.57 10.42 2.99
C ALA A 47 14.90 9.05 2.81
N PRO A 48 14.69 8.28 3.89
CA PRO A 48 13.97 7.00 3.82
C PRO A 48 12.57 7.18 3.23
N GLY A 49 12.13 6.18 2.47
CA GLY A 49 10.77 6.16 1.94
C GLY A 49 9.74 6.03 3.07
N ALA A 50 8.55 6.59 2.87
CA ALA A 50 7.50 6.52 3.89
C ALA A 50 7.04 5.06 4.17
N ALA A 51 7.08 4.16 3.18
CA ALA A 51 6.85 2.73 3.39
C ALA A 51 7.88 2.06 4.31
N GLU A 52 9.16 2.39 4.15
CA GLU A 52 10.26 1.89 4.99
C GLU A 52 10.08 2.36 6.44
N LEU A 53 9.82 3.66 6.64
CA LEU A 53 9.60 4.23 7.96
C LEU A 53 8.38 3.63 8.66
N ARG A 54 7.28 3.37 7.93
CA ARG A 54 6.11 2.70 8.51
C ARG A 54 6.40 1.27 8.93
N ALA A 55 7.12 0.50 8.10
CA ALA A 55 7.53 -0.86 8.46
C ALA A 55 8.40 -0.83 9.73
N PHE A 56 9.40 0.05 9.75
CA PHE A 56 10.29 0.23 10.89
C PHE A 56 9.54 0.59 12.19
N LEU A 57 8.52 1.43 12.12
CA LEU A 57 7.71 1.82 13.27
C LEU A 57 6.73 0.72 13.70
N ARG A 58 6.15 -0.04 12.78
CA ARG A 58 5.20 -1.13 13.10
C ARG A 58 5.85 -2.25 13.90
N ASP A 59 7.15 -2.48 13.73
CA ASP A 59 7.90 -3.45 14.52
C ASP A 59 8.08 -3.03 16.00
N ARG A 60 7.81 -1.76 16.31
CA ARG A 60 8.12 -1.14 17.62
C ARG A 60 6.91 -0.53 18.29
N LEU A 61 5.92 -0.09 17.52
CA LEU A 61 4.78 0.68 17.97
C LEU A 61 3.46 0.06 17.49
N PRO A 62 2.40 0.14 18.29
CA PRO A 62 1.04 -0.15 17.83
C PRO A 62 0.68 0.65 16.57
N GLU A 63 -0.10 0.03 15.68
CA GLU A 63 -0.50 0.64 14.40
C GLU A 63 -1.13 2.05 14.52
N PRO A 64 -1.96 2.37 15.54
CA PRO A 64 -2.51 3.72 15.71
C PRO A 64 -1.47 4.82 16.01
N LEU A 65 -0.25 4.47 16.40
CA LEU A 65 0.84 5.42 16.66
C LEU A 65 1.73 5.66 15.44
N VAL A 66 1.53 4.91 14.35
CA VAL A 66 2.31 5.06 13.12
C VAL A 66 1.82 6.31 12.36
N PRO A 67 2.71 7.29 12.08
CA PRO A 67 2.35 8.49 11.33
C PRO A 67 1.75 8.19 9.96
N ALA A 68 0.74 8.97 9.58
CA ALA A 68 0.08 8.90 8.29
C ALA A 68 0.94 9.48 7.16
N GLY A 69 1.90 10.33 7.48
CA GLY A 69 2.79 10.94 6.50
C GLY A 69 4.13 11.34 7.11
N PHE A 70 5.16 11.34 6.26
CA PHE A 70 6.53 11.68 6.62
C PHE A 70 6.99 12.81 5.71
N VAL A 71 7.44 13.91 6.31
CA VAL A 71 7.85 15.13 5.60
C VAL A 71 9.35 15.31 5.82
N PRO A 72 10.20 15.02 4.82
CA PRO A 72 11.63 15.28 4.94
C PRO A 72 11.89 16.79 4.98
N VAL A 73 12.68 17.23 5.96
CA VAL A 73 13.13 18.62 6.10
C VAL A 73 14.63 18.66 6.35
N ALA A 74 15.30 19.70 5.84
CA ALA A 74 16.74 19.87 6.03
C ALA A 74 17.11 20.13 7.51
N ALA A 75 16.24 20.83 8.23
CA ALA A 75 16.35 21.08 9.65
C ALA A 75 14.98 21.36 10.26
N LEU A 76 14.83 21.07 11.55
CA LEU A 76 13.64 21.44 12.29
C LEU A 76 13.67 22.94 12.62
N PRO A 77 12.57 23.68 12.42
CA PRO A 77 12.49 25.07 12.83
C PRO A 77 12.56 25.14 14.36
N LEU A 78 13.39 26.05 14.87
CA LEU A 78 13.56 26.27 16.30
C LEU A 78 13.08 27.68 16.68
N THR A 79 12.41 27.77 17.82
CA THR A 79 12.14 29.03 18.54
C THR A 79 13.47 29.64 19.04
N PRO A 80 13.50 30.94 19.40
CA PRO A 80 14.68 31.56 20.01
C PRO A 80 15.20 30.86 21.27
N SER A 81 14.33 30.10 21.96
CA SER A 81 14.70 29.30 23.14
C SER A 81 15.30 27.92 22.80
N GLY A 82 15.48 27.59 21.51
CA GLY A 82 16.02 26.31 21.06
C GLY A 82 15.01 25.15 21.05
N LYS A 83 13.73 25.39 21.35
CA LYS A 83 12.67 24.39 21.22
C LYS A 83 12.12 24.37 19.81
N VAL A 84 11.63 23.21 19.35
CA VAL A 84 11.01 23.09 18.02
C VAL A 84 9.79 24.01 17.90
N ASP A 85 9.80 24.87 16.89
CA ASP A 85 8.66 25.69 16.51
C ASP A 85 7.70 24.88 15.64
N ARG A 86 6.79 24.16 16.30
CA ARG A 86 5.80 23.34 15.61
C ARG A 86 4.91 24.16 14.68
N ARG A 87 4.67 25.45 14.93
CA ARG A 87 3.80 26.27 14.08
C ARG A 87 4.43 26.57 12.72
N SER A 88 5.75 26.58 12.66
CA SER A 88 6.53 26.81 11.43
C SER A 88 6.89 25.54 10.67
N LEU A 89 6.45 24.36 11.15
CA LEU A 89 6.62 23.12 10.40
C LEU A 89 5.84 23.22 9.09
N ALA A 90 6.53 22.95 7.98
CA ALA A 90 5.92 22.96 6.65
C ALA A 90 4.77 21.94 6.60
N GLU A 91 3.62 22.33 6.07
CA GLU A 91 2.56 21.36 5.77
C GLU A 91 3.08 20.39 4.70
N PRO A 92 2.68 19.10 4.73
CA PRO A 92 2.97 18.19 3.64
C PRO A 92 2.45 18.82 2.35
N ALA A 93 3.31 18.95 1.34
CA ALA A 93 2.87 19.49 0.08
C ALA A 93 1.71 18.63 -0.47
N GLU A 94 0.66 19.25 -0.95
CA GLU A 94 -0.33 18.62 -1.85
C GLU A 94 0.31 18.28 -3.22
N ALA A 95 1.63 18.47 -3.35
CA ALA A 95 2.42 18.09 -4.50
C ALA A 95 2.93 16.66 -4.34
N ARG A 96 2.94 15.93 -5.45
CA ARG A 96 3.54 14.60 -5.55
C ARG A 96 5.05 14.70 -5.23
N PRO A 97 5.64 13.81 -4.41
CA PRO A 97 7.07 13.79 -4.17
C PRO A 97 7.88 13.66 -5.47
N ASP A 98 8.89 14.51 -5.67
CA ASP A 98 9.69 14.57 -6.91
C ASP A 98 10.60 13.34 -7.11
N ASN A 99 10.82 12.55 -6.07
CA ASN A 99 11.67 11.36 -6.09
C ASN A 99 10.98 10.10 -6.65
N VAL A 100 9.68 10.16 -6.98
CA VAL A 100 8.96 9.02 -7.57
C VAL A 100 8.79 9.24 -9.07
N ALA A 101 9.42 8.37 -9.87
CA ALA A 101 9.28 8.39 -11.33
C ALA A 101 7.79 8.41 -11.73
N TYR A 102 7.39 9.39 -12.55
CA TYR A 102 6.02 9.50 -13.02
C TYR A 102 5.76 8.47 -14.13
N ALA A 103 4.77 7.60 -13.91
CA ALA A 103 4.23 6.74 -14.93
C ALA A 103 2.71 6.95 -15.00
N GLU A 104 2.21 7.28 -16.19
CA GLU A 104 0.82 7.65 -16.39
C GLU A 104 -0.11 6.42 -16.35
N PRO A 105 -1.29 6.51 -15.69
CA PRO A 105 -2.32 5.48 -15.76
C PRO A 105 -2.75 5.15 -17.20
N GLN A 106 -2.54 3.91 -17.64
CA GLN A 106 -2.75 3.50 -19.03
C GLN A 106 -4.12 2.85 -19.24
N SER A 107 -4.54 1.98 -18.33
CA SER A 107 -5.82 1.27 -18.42
C SER A 107 -6.99 2.07 -17.85
N GLY A 108 -8.22 1.74 -18.27
CA GLY A 108 -9.42 2.37 -17.72
C GLY A 108 -9.54 2.21 -16.20
N LEU A 109 -9.17 1.03 -15.68
CA LEU A 109 -9.18 0.75 -14.24
C LEU A 109 -8.14 1.56 -13.48
N GLU A 110 -6.92 1.66 -14.01
CA GLU A 110 -5.86 2.49 -13.41
C GLU A 110 -6.27 3.97 -13.36
N ARG A 111 -6.89 4.49 -14.43
CA ARG A 111 -7.38 5.88 -14.48
C ARG A 111 -8.45 6.13 -13.43
N THR A 112 -9.44 5.23 -13.29
CA THR A 112 -10.47 5.35 -12.25
C THR A 112 -9.87 5.36 -10.84
N ILE A 113 -8.92 4.48 -10.55
CA ILE A 113 -8.26 4.44 -9.23
C ILE A 113 -7.47 5.73 -9.00
N ALA A 114 -6.69 6.17 -9.99
CA ALA A 114 -5.88 7.38 -9.90
C ALA A 114 -6.73 8.65 -9.69
N GLU A 115 -7.89 8.75 -10.35
CA GLU A 115 -8.84 9.87 -10.18
C GLU A 115 -9.40 9.91 -8.76
N ILE A 116 -9.83 8.76 -8.22
CA ILE A 116 -10.31 8.67 -6.84
C ILE A 116 -9.22 9.09 -5.85
N TYR A 117 -7.98 8.66 -6.08
CA TYR A 117 -6.85 9.02 -5.23
C TYR A 117 -6.52 10.50 -5.31
N ARG A 118 -6.48 11.09 -6.51
CA ARG A 118 -6.30 12.53 -6.74
C ARG A 118 -7.30 13.34 -5.93
N ASP A 119 -8.57 12.98 -6.02
CA ASP A 119 -9.64 13.76 -5.40
C ASP A 119 -9.61 13.67 -3.86
N LEU A 120 -9.20 12.53 -3.32
CA LEU A 120 -9.11 12.30 -1.88
C LEU A 120 -7.84 12.89 -1.25
N LEU A 121 -6.71 12.75 -1.95
CA LEU A 121 -5.39 13.20 -1.48
C LEU A 121 -5.11 14.67 -1.85
N ARG A 122 -5.92 15.26 -2.73
CA ARG A 122 -5.76 16.63 -3.28
C ARG A 122 -4.46 16.82 -4.07
N ILE A 123 -3.91 15.75 -4.62
CA ILE A 123 -2.66 15.79 -5.39
C ILE A 123 -2.98 15.80 -6.88
N ALA A 124 -2.56 16.85 -7.59
CA ALA A 124 -2.94 17.11 -8.99
C ALA A 124 -2.67 15.94 -9.96
N ARG A 125 -1.59 15.18 -9.74
CA ARG A 125 -1.22 14.02 -10.56
C ARG A 125 -0.86 12.84 -9.69
N ILE A 126 -1.51 11.70 -9.94
CA ILE A 126 -1.21 10.39 -9.33
C ILE A 126 -0.63 9.50 -10.42
N GLY A 127 0.56 8.95 -10.17
CA GLY A 127 1.24 7.98 -11.02
C GLY A 127 0.90 6.53 -10.65
N LEU A 128 1.23 5.60 -11.55
CA LEU A 128 0.96 4.16 -11.39
C LEU A 128 1.57 3.53 -10.12
N HIS A 129 2.78 3.97 -9.78
CA HIS A 129 3.56 3.41 -8.67
C HIS A 129 3.45 4.25 -7.41
N ASP A 130 2.63 5.30 -7.43
CA ASP A 130 2.41 6.09 -6.24
C ASP A 130 1.63 5.28 -5.21
N ASN A 131 2.23 5.14 -4.04
CA ASN A 131 1.61 4.47 -2.91
C ASN A 131 0.69 5.47 -2.20
N PHE A 132 -0.58 5.08 -2.02
CA PHE A 132 -1.61 5.88 -1.38
C PHE A 132 -1.17 6.44 -0.02
N PHE A 133 -0.47 5.63 0.79
CA PHE A 133 -0.01 6.01 2.12
C PHE A 133 1.28 6.84 2.08
N ASP A 134 2.15 6.66 1.08
CA ASP A 134 3.30 7.56 0.88
C ASP A 134 2.84 8.97 0.50
N LEU A 135 1.72 9.06 -0.21
CA LEU A 135 1.07 10.32 -0.57
C LEU A 135 0.21 10.94 0.56
N GLY A 136 0.31 10.44 1.79
CA GLY A 136 -0.42 10.97 2.95
C GLY A 136 -1.81 10.40 3.17
N GLY A 137 -2.17 9.34 2.43
CA GLY A 137 -3.37 8.55 2.67
C GLY A 137 -3.36 7.86 4.04
N HIS A 138 -4.54 7.68 4.62
CA HIS A 138 -4.73 7.05 5.93
C HIS A 138 -6.05 6.28 6.00
N SER A 139 -6.32 5.58 7.10
CA SER A 139 -7.46 4.66 7.23
C SER A 139 -8.82 5.29 6.94
N LEU A 140 -9.08 6.55 7.32
CA LEU A 140 -10.35 7.19 6.95
C LEU A 140 -10.43 7.47 5.44
N LEU A 141 -9.33 7.92 4.81
CA LEU A 141 -9.28 8.13 3.36
C LEU A 141 -9.34 6.80 2.60
N ILE A 142 -8.77 5.71 3.12
CA ILE A 142 -8.87 4.39 2.49
C ILE A 142 -10.30 3.86 2.53
N VAL A 143 -11.04 4.10 3.61
CA VAL A 143 -12.47 3.75 3.71
C VAL A 143 -13.28 4.56 2.70
N ARG A 144 -12.98 5.86 2.55
CA ARG A 144 -13.63 6.70 1.51
C ARG A 144 -13.27 6.25 0.09
N ALA A 145 -12.00 5.88 -0.15
CA ALA A 145 -11.53 5.34 -1.42
C ALA A 145 -12.24 4.02 -1.75
N HIS A 146 -12.37 3.14 -0.75
CA HIS A 146 -13.07 1.86 -0.86
C HIS A 146 -14.53 2.04 -1.29
N GLN A 147 -15.28 2.94 -0.64
CA GLN A 147 -16.67 3.22 -1.03
C GLN A 147 -16.76 3.75 -2.46
N LYS A 148 -15.92 4.73 -2.82
CA LYS A 148 -15.88 5.30 -4.19
C LYS A 148 -15.51 4.26 -5.25
N LEU A 149 -14.57 3.37 -4.96
CA LEU A 149 -14.17 2.29 -5.86
C LEU A 149 -15.30 1.26 -6.03
N LYS A 150 -15.99 0.91 -4.95
CA LYS A 150 -17.14 0.02 -5.00
C LYS A 150 -18.26 0.60 -5.87
N GLU A 151 -18.57 1.89 -5.70
CA GLU A 151 -19.55 2.61 -6.51
C GLU A 151 -19.14 2.69 -7.99
N ALA A 152 -17.89 3.06 -8.27
CA ALA A 152 -17.40 3.23 -9.63
C ALA A 152 -17.28 1.91 -10.42
N LEU A 153 -16.92 0.82 -9.74
CA LEU A 153 -16.65 -0.47 -10.39
C LEU A 153 -17.82 -1.45 -10.31
N GLY A 154 -18.82 -1.18 -9.45
CA GLY A 154 -19.98 -2.06 -9.26
C GLY A 154 -19.62 -3.46 -8.74
N LYS A 155 -18.46 -3.61 -8.07
CA LYS A 155 -17.93 -4.88 -7.56
C LYS A 155 -17.73 -4.80 -6.05
N GLU A 156 -17.92 -5.92 -5.37
CA GLU A 156 -17.45 -6.07 -3.99
C GLU A 156 -15.92 -6.12 -3.99
N ILE A 157 -15.32 -5.22 -3.22
CA ILE A 157 -13.87 -5.13 -3.04
C ILE A 157 -13.64 -5.29 -1.54
N PRO A 158 -12.85 -6.27 -1.07
CA PRO A 158 -12.43 -6.30 0.32
C PRO A 158 -11.65 -5.03 0.66
N VAL A 159 -12.02 -4.30 1.72
CA VAL A 159 -11.28 -3.09 2.14
C VAL A 159 -9.80 -3.39 2.43
N LEU A 160 -9.51 -4.61 2.89
CA LEU A 160 -8.16 -5.10 3.14
C LEU A 160 -7.27 -5.10 1.88
N ASP A 161 -7.85 -5.26 0.70
CA ASP A 161 -7.09 -5.30 -0.55
C ASP A 161 -6.45 -3.93 -0.86
N LEU A 162 -7.07 -2.83 -0.47
CA LEU A 162 -6.49 -1.49 -0.62
C LEU A 162 -5.25 -1.28 0.27
N PHE A 163 -5.17 -2.00 1.40
CA PHE A 163 -3.97 -2.01 2.24
C PHE A 163 -2.89 -2.92 1.67
N ARG A 164 -3.27 -4.07 1.11
CA ARG A 164 -2.33 -5.05 0.52
C ARG A 164 -1.73 -4.56 -0.81
N PHE A 165 -2.50 -3.79 -1.57
CA PHE A 165 -2.12 -3.28 -2.88
C PHE A 165 -2.23 -1.75 -2.90
N PRO A 166 -1.33 -1.03 -2.21
CA PRO A 166 -1.49 0.39 -1.93
C PRO A 166 -1.16 1.31 -3.12
N THR A 167 -0.66 0.76 -4.23
CA THR A 167 -0.35 1.52 -5.46
C THR A 167 -1.42 1.30 -6.51
N VAL A 168 -1.62 2.28 -7.40
CA VAL A 168 -2.59 2.20 -8.50
C VAL A 168 -2.38 0.94 -9.34
N ALA A 169 -1.14 0.66 -9.77
CA ALA A 169 -0.82 -0.50 -10.59
C ALA A 169 -1.05 -1.84 -9.88
N ALA A 170 -0.72 -1.94 -8.59
CA ALA A 170 -0.95 -3.17 -7.82
C ALA A 170 -2.44 -3.44 -7.62
N LEU A 171 -3.22 -2.42 -7.26
CA LEU A 171 -4.67 -2.57 -7.07
C LEU A 171 -5.38 -2.88 -8.39
N ALA A 172 -5.00 -2.21 -9.47
CA ALA A 172 -5.54 -2.47 -10.80
C ALA A 172 -5.29 -3.92 -11.25
N ARG A 173 -4.08 -4.46 -11.06
CA ARG A 173 -3.77 -5.87 -11.38
C ARG A 173 -4.61 -6.85 -10.57
N HIS A 174 -4.72 -6.63 -9.27
CA HIS A 174 -5.50 -7.48 -8.37
C HIS A 174 -6.98 -7.49 -8.78
N LEU A 175 -7.57 -6.31 -9.02
CA LEU A 175 -8.97 -6.17 -9.40
C LEU A 175 -9.26 -6.58 -10.87
N GLY A 176 -8.24 -6.50 -11.74
CA GLY A 176 -8.26 -6.96 -13.12
C GLY A 176 -8.16 -8.47 -13.28
N GLY A 177 -7.88 -9.21 -12.19
CA GLY A 177 -7.88 -10.66 -12.16
C GLY A 177 -6.58 -11.34 -12.64
N GLU A 178 -5.46 -10.61 -12.71
CA GLU A 178 -4.19 -11.21 -13.15
C GLU A 178 -3.61 -12.21 -12.12
N GLU A 179 -3.84 -12.02 -10.82
CA GLU A 179 -3.45 -13.03 -9.80
C GLU A 179 -4.47 -14.17 -9.67
N THR A 180 -5.78 -13.87 -9.74
CA THR A 180 -6.84 -14.87 -9.59
C THR A 180 -6.92 -15.81 -10.79
N GLY A 181 -6.71 -15.29 -12.01
CA GLY A 181 -6.63 -16.09 -13.23
C GLY A 181 -5.42 -17.03 -13.25
N SER A 182 -4.29 -16.61 -12.67
CA SER A 182 -3.07 -17.41 -12.60
C SER A 182 -3.24 -18.64 -11.70
N LEU A 183 -3.79 -18.46 -10.49
CA LEU A 183 -4.02 -19.58 -9.55
C LEU A 183 -5.10 -20.55 -10.05
N GLN A 184 -6.18 -20.05 -10.66
CA GLN A 184 -7.22 -20.90 -11.24
C GLN A 184 -6.71 -21.69 -12.45
N LYS A 185 -5.85 -21.09 -13.28
CA LYS A 185 -5.26 -21.76 -14.44
C LYS A 185 -4.28 -22.86 -14.02
N VAL A 186 -3.48 -22.63 -12.97
CA VAL A 186 -2.57 -23.63 -12.41
C VAL A 186 -3.34 -24.80 -11.78
N GLN A 187 -4.44 -24.54 -11.07
CA GLN A 187 -5.30 -25.59 -10.51
C GLN A 187 -6.02 -26.39 -11.61
N GLY A 188 -6.57 -25.72 -12.62
CA GLY A 188 -7.22 -26.38 -13.77
C GLY A 188 -6.26 -27.25 -14.60
N LEU A 189 -5.01 -26.81 -14.79
CA LEU A 189 -3.97 -27.59 -15.46
C LEU A 189 -3.59 -28.83 -14.64
N ALA A 190 -3.48 -28.71 -13.31
CA ALA A 190 -3.17 -29.83 -12.43
C ALA A 190 -4.29 -30.89 -12.40
N GLU A 191 -5.56 -30.48 -12.41
CA GLU A 191 -6.70 -31.39 -12.47
C GLU A 191 -6.81 -32.11 -13.82
N GLN A 192 -6.59 -31.40 -14.93
CA GLN A 192 -6.57 -32.00 -16.26
C GLN A 192 -5.45 -33.03 -16.42
N GLN A 193 -4.26 -32.77 -15.87
CA GLN A 193 -3.15 -33.73 -15.88
C GLN A 193 -3.46 -34.98 -15.05
N ARG A 194 -4.06 -34.83 -13.87
CA ARG A 194 -4.48 -35.97 -13.03
C ARG A 194 -5.55 -36.83 -13.73
N ALA A 195 -6.54 -36.19 -14.35
CA ALA A 195 -7.57 -36.89 -15.10
C ALA A 195 -7.01 -37.63 -16.33
N ALA A 196 -6.04 -37.04 -17.04
CA ALA A 196 -5.36 -37.68 -18.16
C ALA A 196 -4.53 -38.90 -17.72
N GLN A 197 -3.79 -38.80 -16.61
CA GLN A 197 -3.00 -39.90 -16.05
C GLN A 197 -3.89 -41.06 -15.57
N GLN A 198 -5.03 -40.77 -14.93
CA GLN A 198 -5.98 -41.81 -14.50
C GLN A 198 -6.61 -42.54 -15.69
N ARG A 199 -6.95 -41.84 -16.78
CA ARG A 199 -7.46 -42.47 -18.01
C ARG A 199 -6.41 -43.36 -18.68
N GLN A 200 -5.16 -42.90 -18.75
CA GLN A 200 -4.06 -43.70 -19.30
C GLN A 200 -3.79 -44.95 -18.44
N LYS A 201 -3.79 -44.82 -17.11
CA LYS A 201 -3.61 -45.95 -16.19
C LYS A 201 -4.75 -46.98 -16.31
N ALA A 202 -6.01 -46.52 -16.36
CA ALA A 202 -7.17 -47.39 -16.54
C ALA A 202 -7.19 -48.08 -17.91
N ALA A 203 -6.71 -47.42 -18.98
CA ALA A 203 -6.57 -48.02 -20.30
C ALA A 203 -5.47 -49.10 -20.32
N MET A 204 -4.32 -48.83 -19.69
CA MET A 204 -3.23 -49.82 -19.55
C MET A 204 -3.66 -51.04 -18.73
N GLU A 205 -4.46 -50.85 -17.68
CA GLU A 205 -4.96 -51.93 -16.82
C GLU A 205 -5.98 -52.82 -17.55
N ARG A 206 -6.77 -52.25 -18.47
CA ARG A 206 -7.68 -53.02 -19.35
C ARG A 206 -6.95 -53.87 -20.37
N LEU A 207 -5.82 -53.40 -20.91
CA LEU A 207 -4.97 -54.17 -21.83
C LEU A 207 -4.22 -55.32 -21.14
N ARG A 208 -4.09 -55.28 -19.81
CA ARG A 208 -3.35 -56.28 -19.02
C ARG A 208 -4.20 -57.46 -18.53
N ARG A 209 -5.52 -57.47 -18.79
CA ARG A 209 -6.38 -58.64 -18.50
C ARG A 209 -6.36 -59.61 -19.68
N PRO A 210 -5.73 -60.81 -19.58
CA PRO A 210 -5.84 -61.83 -20.60
C PRO A 210 -7.24 -62.46 -20.55
N GLY A 211 -7.75 -62.79 -21.74
CA GLY A 211 -9.15 -63.15 -21.95
C GLY A 211 -9.62 -64.46 -21.31
N GLY A 212 -10.92 -64.48 -21.04
CA GLY A 212 -11.82 -65.57 -21.42
C GLY A 212 -12.01 -66.72 -20.42
N PRO A 213 -13.25 -67.04 -19.99
CA PRO A 213 -13.53 -68.24 -19.22
C PRO A 213 -13.54 -69.47 -20.13
N VAL A 214 -12.70 -70.47 -19.83
CA VAL A 214 -12.84 -71.81 -20.42
C VAL A 214 -13.83 -72.59 -19.55
N ARG A 215 -15.07 -72.72 -20.04
CA ARG A 215 -16.06 -73.65 -19.50
C ARG A 215 -15.63 -75.09 -19.81
N ARG A 216 -15.68 -75.97 -18.80
CA ARG A 216 -16.03 -77.37 -18.96
C ARG A 216 -16.97 -77.77 -17.82
#